data_AF-A0AAU6X3L8-F1
#
_entry.id   AF-A0AAU6X3L8-F1
#
_cell.length_a   1.000
_cell.length_b   1.000
_cell.length_c   1.000
_cell.angle_alpha   90.00
_cell.angle_beta   90.00
_cell.angle_gamma   90.00
#
_symmetry.space_group_name_H-M   'P 1'
#
loop_
_entity.id
_entity.type
_entity.pdbx_description
1 polymer ?
#
loop_
_entity_poly.entity_id
_entity_poly.type
_entity_poly.pdbx_seq_one_letter_code
_entity_poly.pdbx_strand_id
1 'polypeptide(L)'
;MILFLFELMLMTIAPVAQIILCILHLSGRIKLPITIITLICLTAGIVLPVLANNIAILNLPSDVKCATGLVGFALLGMLFTIAVIPASGIIFYIQAYYKRKKLNVVV
;
A
#
# COMPACT_ATOMS: atom_id res chain seq x y z
N MET A 1 -2.68 -6.15 22.29
CA MET A 1 -2.20 -4.78 21.98
C MET A 1 -1.04 -4.76 20.99
N ILE A 2 0.00 -5.59 21.16
CA ILE A 2 1.14 -5.65 20.22
C ILE A 2 0.74 -6.11 18.80
N LEU A 3 -0.08 -7.16 18.66
CA LEU A 3 -0.58 -7.63 17.35
C LEU A 3 -1.37 -6.56 16.59
N PHE A 4 -2.16 -5.77 17.33
CA PHE A 4 -2.93 -4.67 16.76
C PHE A 4 -2.03 -3.55 16.21
N LEU A 5 -0.99 -3.20 16.96
CA LEU A 5 -0.01 -2.19 16.55
C LEU A 5 0.76 -2.64 15.31
N PHE A 6 1.04 -3.94 15.22
CA PHE A 6 1.70 -4.56 14.07
C PHE A 6 0.85 -4.49 12.79
N GLU A 7 -0.45 -4.81 12.86
CA GLU A 7 -1.37 -4.66 11.72
C GLU A 7 -1.46 -3.21 11.23
N LEU A 8 -1.50 -2.25 12.17
CA LEU A 8 -1.59 -0.84 11.85
C LEU A 8 -0.32 -0.31 11.17
N MET A 9 0.85 -0.80 11.59
CA MET A 9 2.11 -0.50 10.88
C MET A 9 2.11 -1.10 9.48
N LEU A 10 1.65 -2.34 9.30
CA LEU A 10 1.59 -2.97 7.97
C LEU A 10 0.64 -2.25 7.00
N MET A 11 -0.51 -1.76 7.49
CA MET A 11 -1.46 -0.99 6.67
C MET A 11 -0.88 0.33 6.16
N THR A 12 0.04 0.96 6.90
CA THR A 12 0.63 2.25 6.52
C THR A 12 1.89 2.13 5.67
N ILE A 13 2.60 1.00 5.74
CA ILE A 13 3.83 0.77 4.96
C ILE A 13 3.56 0.78 3.45
N ALA A 14 2.49 0.14 2.97
CA ALA A 14 2.17 0.09 1.54
C ALA A 14 1.95 1.48 0.91
N PRO A 15 1.10 2.38 1.44
CA PRO A 15 0.93 3.72 0.88
C PRO A 15 2.19 4.59 1.03
N VAL A 16 2.94 4.46 2.14
CA VAL A 16 4.21 5.20 2.30
C VAL A 16 5.24 4.75 1.27
N ALA A 17 5.39 3.45 1.05
CA ALA A 17 6.28 2.89 0.04
C ALA A 17 5.89 3.34 -1.37
N GLN A 18 4.59 3.40 -1.68
CA GLN A 18 4.10 3.90 -2.96
C GLN A 18 4.48 5.37 -3.17
N ILE A 19 4.29 6.23 -2.16
CA ILE A 19 4.67 7.65 -2.23
C ILE A 19 6.17 7.79 -2.49
N ILE A 20 7.00 7.06 -1.75
CA ILE A 20 8.47 7.10 -1.91
C ILE A 20 8.87 6.66 -3.32
N LEU A 21 8.33 5.55 -3.82
CA LEU A 21 8.63 5.04 -5.17
C LEU A 21 8.16 6.00 -6.27
N CYS A 22 7.00 6.64 -6.08
CA CYS A 22 6.52 7.69 -6.99
C CYS A 22 7.42 8.93 -6.99
N ILE A 23 7.93 9.37 -5.83
CA ILE A 23 8.89 10.48 -5.73
C ILE A 23 10.21 10.12 -6.42
N LEU A 24 10.70 8.89 -6.23
CA LEU A 24 11.91 8.37 -6.89
C LEU A 24 11.74 8.31 -8.42
N HIS A 25 10.57 7.91 -8.90
CA HIS A 25 10.22 7.95 -10.32
C HIS A 25 10.22 9.40 -10.86
N LEU A 26 9.55 10.33 -10.15
CA LEU A 26 9.52 11.75 -10.51
C LEU A 26 10.90 12.41 -10.48
N SER A 27 11.80 11.93 -9.63
CA SER A 27 13.19 12.38 -9.53
C SER A 27 14.09 11.77 -10.62
N GLY A 28 13.57 10.87 -11.45
CA GLY A 28 14.31 10.22 -12.53
C GLY A 28 15.31 9.14 -12.07
N ARG A 29 15.30 8.79 -10.78
CA ARG A 29 16.18 7.74 -10.21
C ARG A 29 15.74 6.34 -10.65
N ILE A 30 14.45 6.16 -10.92
CA ILE A 30 13.85 4.86 -11.26
C ILE A 30 13.04 4.99 -12.56
N LYS A 31 13.29 4.11 -13.53
CA LYS A 31 12.59 4.09 -14.83
C LYS A 31 11.30 3.24 -14.85
N LEU A 32 10.93 2.63 -13.73
CA LEU A 32 9.69 1.85 -13.61
C LEU A 32 8.46 2.73 -13.84
N PRO A 33 7.49 2.31 -14.66
CA PRO A 33 6.25 3.04 -14.85
C PRO A 33 5.43 3.06 -13.55
N ILE A 34 4.76 4.19 -13.31
CA ILE A 34 3.91 4.41 -12.12
C ILE A 34 2.85 3.31 -11.99
N THR A 35 2.34 2.79 -13.11
CA THR A 35 1.38 1.69 -13.13
C THR A 35 1.94 0.42 -12.48
N ILE A 36 3.20 0.06 -12.77
CA ILE A 36 3.84 -1.12 -12.17
C ILE A 36 4.10 -0.89 -10.67
N ILE A 37 4.56 0.30 -10.29
CA ILE A 37 4.75 0.67 -8.88
C ILE A 37 3.43 0.54 -8.12
N THR A 38 2.35 1.06 -8.69
CA THR A 38 1.00 1.00 -8.11
C THR A 38 0.53 -0.45 -7.97
N LEU A 39 0.75 -1.29 -8.98
CA LEU A 39 0.36 -2.70 -8.96
C LEU A 39 1.14 -3.52 -7.92
N ILE A 40 2.45 -3.27 -7.79
CA ILE A 40 3.30 -3.89 -6.76
C ILE A 40 2.86 -3.46 -5.37
N CYS A 41 2.61 -2.18 -5.14
CA CYS A 41 2.15 -1.68 -3.84
C CYS A 41 0.74 -2.18 -3.50
N LEU A 42 -0.16 -2.30 -4.49
CA LEU A 42 -1.50 -2.86 -4.31
C LEU A 42 -1.44 -4.33 -3.90
N THR A 43 -0.68 -5.13 -4.66
CA THR A 43 -0.52 -6.56 -4.38
C THR A 43 0.15 -6.78 -3.02
N ALA A 44 1.25 -6.06 -2.73
CA ALA A 44 1.91 -6.12 -1.43
C ALA A 44 0.97 -5.68 -0.29
N GLY A 45 0.21 -4.60 -0.47
CA GLY A 45 -0.71 -4.08 0.53
C GLY A 45 -1.93 -4.95 0.80
N ILE A 46 -2.27 -5.90 -0.09
CA ILE A 46 -3.30 -6.92 0.15
C ILE A 46 -2.69 -8.18 0.74
N VAL A 47 -1.55 -8.63 0.21
CA VAL A 47 -0.91 -9.89 0.62
C VAL A 47 -0.33 -9.80 2.04
N LEU A 48 0.29 -8.67 2.40
CA LEU A 48 0.91 -8.49 3.72
C LEU A 48 -0.09 -8.56 4.88
N PRO A 49 -1.24 -7.83 4.86
CA PRO A 49 -2.24 -7.95 5.91
C PRO A 49 -2.87 -9.34 6.00
N VAL A 50 -3.12 -10.00 4.87
CA VAL A 50 -3.68 -11.37 4.85
C VAL A 50 -2.70 -12.37 5.47
N LEU A 51 -1.40 -12.27 5.15
CA LEU A 51 -0.36 -13.09 5.76
C LEU A 51 -0.23 -12.80 7.26
N ALA A 52 -0.24 -11.53 7.67
CA ALA A 52 -0.15 -11.14 9.07
C ALA A 52 -1.34 -11.69 9.88
N ASN A 53 -2.55 -11.60 9.34
CA ASN A 53 -3.75 -12.16 9.96
C ASN A 53 -3.67 -13.69 10.09
N ASN A 54 -3.22 -14.41 9.06
CA ASN A 54 -3.02 -15.86 9.14
C ASN A 54 -1.99 -16.26 10.22
N ILE A 55 -0.86 -15.54 10.29
CA ILE A 55 0.17 -15.78 11.32
C ILE A 55 -0.40 -15.49 12.71
N ALA A 56 -1.19 -14.43 12.85
CA ALA A 56 -1.81 -14.09 14.12
C ALA A 56 -2.80 -15.18 14.56
N ILE A 57 -3.67 -15.67 13.67
CA ILE A 57 -4.62 -16.75 13.95
C ILE A 57 -3.88 -18.04 14.35
N LEU A 58 -2.80 -18.40 13.66
CA LEU A 58 -1.99 -19.59 13.98
C LEU A 58 -1.27 -19.50 15.34
N ASN A 59 -0.98 -18.29 15.81
CA ASN A 59 -0.33 -18.06 17.11
C ASN A 59 -1.32 -17.78 18.25
N LEU A 60 -2.63 -17.81 18.00
CA LEU A 60 -3.62 -17.64 19.06
C LEU A 60 -3.80 -18.96 19.84
N PRO A 61 -3.82 -18.93 21.19
CA PRO A 61 -4.15 -20.10 21.98
C PRO A 61 -5.59 -20.53 21.70
N SER A 62 -5.82 -21.85 21.64
CA SER A 62 -7.08 -22.49 21.22
C SER A 62 -8.33 -22.12 22.04
N ASP A 63 -8.17 -21.42 23.16
CA ASP A 63 -9.25 -20.93 24.02
C ASP A 63 -9.86 -19.59 23.55
N VAL A 64 -9.20 -18.84 22.66
CA VAL A 64 -9.65 -17.51 22.26
C VAL A 64 -10.52 -17.60 21.00
N LYS A 65 -11.83 -17.80 21.19
CA LYS A 65 -12.83 -17.93 20.10
C LYS A 65 -13.14 -16.62 19.35
N CYS A 66 -12.58 -15.48 19.75
CA CYS A 66 -12.88 -14.17 19.18
C CYS A 66 -11.74 -13.64 18.30
N ALA A 67 -11.51 -14.26 17.14
CA ALA A 67 -10.64 -13.71 16.09
C ALA A 67 -11.34 -12.63 15.22
N THR A 68 -12.60 -12.31 15.51
CA THR A 68 -13.45 -11.40 14.72
C THR A 68 -12.87 -10.00 14.59
N GLY A 69 -12.14 -9.51 15.61
CA GLY A 69 -11.47 -8.20 15.56
C GLY A 69 -10.33 -8.15 14.55
N LEU A 70 -9.48 -9.17 14.53
CA LEU A 70 -8.35 -9.30 13.59
C LEU A 70 -8.84 -9.38 12.14
N VAL A 71 -9.85 -10.20 11.88
CA VAL A 71 -10.46 -10.31 10.55
C VAL A 71 -11.09 -8.99 10.11
N GLY A 72 -11.75 -8.27 11.02
CA GLY A 72 -12.33 -6.96 10.73
C GLY A 72 -11.29 -5.89 10.38
N PHE A 73 -10.15 -5.87 11.08
CA PHE A 73 -9.05 -4.95 10.79
C PHE A 73 -8.35 -5.27 9.47
N ALA A 74 -8.15 -6.55 9.15
CA ALA A 74 -7.62 -6.95 7.85
C ALA A 74 -8.55 -6.53 6.69
N LEU A 75 -9.87 -6.63 6.87
CA LEU A 75 -10.87 -6.18 5.89
C LEU A 75 -10.88 -4.67 5.70
N LEU A 76 -10.87 -3.89 6.79
CA LEU A 76 -10.71 -2.44 6.73
C LEU A 76 -9.39 -2.04 6.07
N GLY A 77 -8.33 -2.79 6.36
CA GLY A 77 -7.04 -2.71 5.69
C GLY A 77 -7.14 -2.82 4.19
N MET A 78 -7.66 -3.94 3.71
CA MET A 78 -7.82 -4.18 2.28
C MET A 78 -8.67 -3.12 1.60
N LEU A 79 -9.79 -2.71 2.20
CA LEU A 79 -10.65 -1.65 1.64
C LEU A 79 -9.93 -0.32 1.53
N PHE A 80 -9.19 0.07 2.58
CA PHE A 80 -8.39 1.28 2.57
C PHE A 80 -7.30 1.24 1.50
N THR A 81 -6.58 0.12 1.39
CA THR A 81 -5.54 -0.07 0.39
C THR A 81 -6.09 -0.02 -1.04
N ILE A 82 -7.22 -0.68 -1.30
CA ILE A 82 -7.91 -0.69 -2.60
C ILE A 82 -8.40 0.70 -3.00
N ALA A 83 -8.73 1.59 -2.06
CA ALA A 83 -9.13 2.95 -2.38
C ALA A 83 -7.91 3.89 -2.55
N VAL A 84 -7.01 3.88 -1.57
CA VAL A 84 -5.93 4.87 -1.46
C VAL A 84 -4.82 4.66 -2.49
N ILE A 85 -4.45 3.40 -2.78
CA ILE A 85 -3.38 3.08 -3.72
C ILE A 85 -3.71 3.50 -5.16
N PRO A 86 -4.86 3.14 -5.75
CA PRO A 86 -5.19 3.61 -7.09
C PRO A 86 -5.45 5.12 -7.13
N ALA A 87 -6.10 5.70 -6.11
CA ALA A 87 -6.31 7.15 -6.05
C ALA A 87 -4.98 7.92 -6.07
N SER A 88 -4.01 7.53 -5.23
CA SER A 88 -2.67 8.13 -5.22
C SER A 88 -1.91 7.86 -6.51
N GLY A 89 -2.02 6.67 -7.10
CA GLY A 89 -1.44 6.32 -8.40
C GLY A 89 -1.91 7.24 -9.52
N ILE A 90 -3.21 7.55 -9.58
CA ILE A 90 -3.79 8.48 -10.56
C ILE A 90 -3.23 9.90 -10.35
N ILE A 91 -3.17 10.39 -9.11
CA ILE A 91 -2.64 11.72 -8.80
C ILE A 91 -1.18 11.84 -9.27
N PHE A 92 -0.34 10.85 -8.95
CA PHE A 92 1.05 10.83 -9.37
C PHE A 92 1.22 10.68 -10.89
N TYR A 93 0.35 9.92 -11.55
CA TYR A 93 0.33 9.80 -13.00
C TYR A 93 0.05 11.16 -13.67
N ILE A 94 -0.94 11.89 -13.17
CA ILE A 94 -1.29 13.23 -13.64
C ILE A 94 -0.11 14.19 -13.42
N GLN A 95 0.50 14.20 -12.22
CA GLN A 95 1.66 15.04 -11.94
C GLN A 95 2.86 14.72 -12.85
N ALA A 96 3.15 13.45 -13.09
CA ALA A 96 4.22 13.03 -13.98
C ALA A 96 3.96 13.46 -15.43
N TYR A 97 2.70 13.39 -15.88
CA TYR A 97 2.28 13.86 -17.20
C TYR A 97 2.50 15.38 -17.35
N TYR A 98 2.04 16.18 -16.38
CA TYR A 98 2.24 17.64 -16.40
C TYR A 98 3.72 18.02 -16.35
N LYS A 99 4.54 17.31 -15.55
CA LYS A 99 5.98 17.54 -15.46
C LYS A 99 6.67 17.26 -16.80
N ARG A 100 6.33 16.15 -17.47
CA ARG A 100 6.86 15.84 -18.82
C ARG A 100 6.39 16.85 -19.87
N LYS A 101 5.12 17.27 -19.83
CA LYS A 101 4.61 18.30 -20.75
C LYS A 101 5.33 19.63 -20.57
N LYS A 102 5.59 20.05 -19.33
CA LYS A 102 6.35 21.28 -19.04
C LYS A 102 7.80 21.20 -19.57
N LEU A 103 8.45 20.05 -19.46
CA LEU A 103 9.80 19.83 -20.01
C LEU A 103 9.81 19.87 -21.56
N ASN A 104 8.78 19.36 -22.24
CA ASN A 104 8.68 19.42 -23.71
C ASN A 104 8.31 20.80 -24.27
N VAL A 105 7.79 21.73 -23.45
CA VAL A 105 7.47 23.10 -23.88
C VAL A 105 8.69 24.03 -23.74
N VAL A 106 9.70 23.62 -22.98
CA VAL A 106 10.93 24.41 -22.73
C VAL A 106 12.09 23.98 -23.65
N VAL A 107 11.89 22.95 -24.48
CA VAL A 107 12.85 22.48 -25.49
C VAL A 107 12.48 23.02 -26.85
#